data_AF-A0A249P1W1-F1
#
_entry.id   AF-A0A249P1W1-F1
#
_cell.length_a   1.000
_cell.length_b   1.000
_cell.length_c   1.000
_cell.angle_alpha   90.00
_cell.angle_beta   90.00
_cell.angle_gamma   90.00
#
_symmetry.space_group_name_H-M   'P 1'
#
loop_
_entity.id
_entity.type
_entity.pdbx_description
1 polymer ?
#
loop_
_entity_poly.entity_id
_entity_poly.type
_entity_poly.pdbx_seq_one_letter_code
_entity_poly.pdbx_strand_id
1 'polypeptide(L)'
;MALASAGTDVIGLGSQEMPETRSKVEALGRRFEEVVYDLRNPRGISVMFASLVEGGRTVDILNNNAGQIRGPTSPNSPKRTGTTF
;
A
#
# COMPACT_ATOMS: atom_id res chain seq x y z
N MET A 1 7.02 6.21 -9.90
CA MET A 1 8.36 5.62 -9.69
C MET A 1 9.44 6.62 -9.24
N ALA A 2 9.09 7.88 -8.94
CA ALA A 2 10.09 8.92 -8.66
C ALA A 2 11.08 8.58 -7.52
N LEU A 3 10.60 8.00 -6.42
CA LEU A 3 11.44 7.62 -5.27
C LEU A 3 12.46 6.52 -5.63
N ALA A 4 12.02 5.46 -6.30
CA ALA A 4 12.91 4.38 -6.73
C ALA A 4 13.97 4.89 -7.73
N SER A 5 13.57 5.74 -8.67
CA SER A 5 14.50 6.36 -9.63
C SER A 5 15.51 7.30 -8.96
N ALA A 6 15.22 7.81 -7.76
CA ALA A 6 16.14 8.61 -6.96
C ALA A 6 17.09 7.77 -6.08
N GLY A 7 17.05 6.44 -6.16
CA GLY A 7 17.96 5.55 -5.45
C GLY A 7 17.37 4.86 -4.21
N THR A 8 16.10 5.12 -3.87
CA THR A 8 15.45 4.65 -2.65
C THR A 8 14.88 3.24 -2.81
N ASP A 9 15.10 2.37 -1.81
CA ASP A 9 14.37 1.11 -1.67
C ASP A 9 12.92 1.38 -1.28
N VAL A 10 11.98 0.54 -1.73
CA VAL A 10 10.55 0.81 -1.58
C VAL A 10 9.86 -0.30 -0.81
N ILE A 11 9.09 0.09 0.20
CA ILE A 11 8.07 -0.77 0.83
C ILE A 11 6.72 -0.39 0.19
N GLY A 12 6.13 -1.31 -0.57
CA GLY A 12 4.80 -1.16 -1.13
C GLY A 12 3.76 -1.70 -0.16
N LEU A 13 2.75 -0.89 0.16
CA LEU A 13 1.59 -1.33 0.93
C LEU A 13 0.32 -1.19 0.10
N GLY A 14 -0.40 -2.31 -0.08
CA GLY A 14 -1.64 -2.34 -0.85
C GLY A 14 -2.57 -3.46 -0.39
N SER A 15 -3.86 -3.37 -0.72
CA SER A 15 -4.84 -4.41 -0.38
C SER A 15 -4.70 -5.70 -1.22
N GLN A 16 -3.82 -5.70 -2.23
CA GLN A 16 -3.55 -6.78 -3.17
C GLN A 16 -2.07 -6.79 -3.53
N GLU A 17 -1.61 -7.87 -4.16
CA GLU A 17 -0.28 -7.96 -4.74
C GLU A 17 -0.04 -6.89 -5.83
N MET A 18 1.21 -6.45 -5.94
CA MET A 18 1.69 -5.35 -6.78
C MET A 18 2.86 -5.81 -7.68
N PRO A 19 2.72 -6.88 -8.48
CA PRO A 19 3.82 -7.46 -9.26
C PRO A 19 4.39 -6.47 -10.28
N GLU A 20 3.54 -5.61 -10.87
CA GLU A 20 4.00 -4.59 -11.82
C GLU A 20 4.88 -3.52 -11.13
N THR A 21 4.52 -3.12 -9.91
CA THR A 21 5.30 -2.14 -9.13
C THR A 21 6.63 -2.76 -8.73
N ARG A 22 6.62 -4.00 -8.25
CA ARG A 22 7.82 -4.77 -7.94
C ARG A 22 8.79 -4.76 -9.12
N SER A 23 8.34 -5.24 -10.29
CA SER A 23 9.17 -5.32 -11.50
C SER A 23 9.75 -3.96 -11.90
N LYS A 24 8.97 -2.87 -11.79
CA LYS A 24 9.44 -1.52 -12.10
C LYS A 24 10.50 -1.01 -11.12
N VAL A 25 10.37 -1.30 -9.83
CA VAL A 25 11.35 -0.90 -8.80
C VAL A 25 12.62 -1.71 -8.93
N GLU A 26 12.51 -3.03 -9.11
CA GLU A 26 13.65 -3.94 -9.26
C GLU A 26 14.41 -3.68 -10.58
N ALA A 27 13.73 -3.30 -11.66
CA ALA A 27 14.37 -2.87 -12.91
C ALA A 27 15.24 -1.61 -12.75
N LEU A 28 14.98 -0.79 -11.72
CA LEU A 28 15.81 0.36 -11.35
C LEU A 28 16.96 -0.05 -10.40
N GLY A 29 17.14 -1.35 -10.16
CA GLY A 29 18.16 -1.91 -9.27
C GLY A 29 17.88 -1.67 -7.79
N ARG A 30 16.64 -1.34 -7.41
CA ARG A 30 16.21 -1.07 -6.02
C ARG A 30 15.45 -2.25 -5.44
N ARG A 31 15.45 -2.38 -4.11
CA ARG A 31 14.72 -3.43 -3.42
C ARG A 31 13.24 -3.04 -3.30
N PHE A 32 12.36 -4.01 -3.52
CA PHE A 32 10.93 -3.87 -3.27
C PHE A 32 10.48 -4.90 -2.23
N GLU A 33 10.06 -4.40 -1.07
CA GLU A 33 9.36 -5.19 -0.07
C GLU A 33 7.86 -4.94 -0.19
N GLU A 34 7.08 -6.00 -0.08
CA GLU A 34 5.65 -5.95 -0.32
C GLU A 34 4.88 -6.33 0.93
N VAL A 35 3.91 -5.50 1.26
CA VAL A 35 3.00 -5.68 2.39
C VAL A 35 1.58 -5.65 1.86
N VAL A 36 0.96 -6.83 1.80
CA VAL A 36 -0.44 -6.95 1.44
C VAL A 36 -1.28 -6.69 2.69
N TYR A 37 -1.84 -5.49 2.79
CA TYR A 37 -2.64 -5.04 3.93
C TYR A 37 -3.77 -4.10 3.48
N ASP A 38 -4.99 -4.43 3.89
CA ASP A 38 -6.17 -3.62 3.60
C ASP A 38 -6.32 -2.48 4.62
N LEU A 39 -5.96 -1.27 4.21
CA LEU A 39 -6.04 -0.06 5.04
C LEU A 39 -7.48 0.37 5.40
N ARG A 40 -8.52 -0.26 4.83
CA ARG A 40 -9.91 -0.02 5.26
C ARG A 40 -10.15 -0.53 6.70
N ASN A 41 -9.33 -1.45 7.19
CA ASN A 41 -9.35 -1.92 8.57
C ASN A 41 -7.95 -1.76 9.20
N PRO A 42 -7.60 -0.56 9.69
CA PRO A 42 -6.24 -0.25 10.12
C PRO A 42 -5.87 -0.76 11.52
N ARG A 43 -6.71 -1.59 12.17
CA ARG A 43 -6.53 -1.98 13.59
C ARG A 43 -5.18 -2.65 13.90
N GLY A 44 -4.53 -3.26 12.90
CA GLY A 44 -3.24 -3.94 13.05
C GLY A 44 -2.05 -3.18 12.44
N ILE A 45 -2.26 -1.97 11.92
CA ILE A 45 -1.23 -1.27 11.14
C ILE A 45 0.01 -0.92 11.97
N SER A 46 -0.17 -0.53 13.23
CA SER A 46 0.93 -0.18 14.12
C SER A 46 1.81 -1.39 14.45
N VAL A 47 1.20 -2.56 14.65
CA VAL A 47 1.93 -3.82 14.90
C VAL A 47 2.68 -4.24 13.65
N MET A 48 2.01 -4.23 12.49
CA MET A 48 2.66 -4.52 11.20
C MET A 48 3.85 -3.58 10.94
N PHE A 49 3.67 -2.28 11.17
CA PHE A 49 4.75 -1.30 10.98
C PHE A 49 5.90 -1.52 11.95
N ALA A 50 5.63 -1.84 13.22
CA ALA A 50 6.65 -2.20 14.20
C ALA A 50 7.49 -3.40 13.72
N SER A 51 6.86 -4.43 13.19
CA SER A 51 7.56 -5.60 12.64
C SER A 51 8.45 -5.28 11.42
N LEU A 52 8.09 -4.26 10.61
CA LEU A 52 8.93 -3.81 9.50
C LEU A 52 10.21 -3.11 9.98
N VAL A 53 10.13 -2.33 11.07
CA VAL A 53 11.25 -1.54 11.58
C VAL A 53 12.11 -2.29 12.61
N GLU A 54 11.59 -3.36 13.23
CA GLU A 54 12.31 -4.21 14.19
C GLU A 54 13.63 -4.79 13.64
N GLY A 55 13.74 -4.95 12.31
CA GLY A 55 14.98 -5.36 11.64
C GLY A 55 16.05 -4.28 11.50
N GLY A 56 15.94 -3.15 12.21
CA GLY A 56 16.86 -2.01 12.12
C GLY A 56 16.64 -1.14 10.87
N ARG A 57 15.47 -1.24 10.24
CA ARG A 57 15.13 -0.46 9.05
C ARG A 57 14.52 0.87 9.47
N THR A 58 14.97 1.95 8.83
CA THR A 58 14.38 3.28 8.97
C THR A 58 13.44 3.54 7.79
N VAL A 59 12.29 4.15 8.07
CA VAL A 59 11.39 4.68 7.03
C VAL A 59 11.58 6.18 7.01
N ASP A 60 12.35 6.67 6.03
CA ASP A 60 12.66 8.09 5.91
C ASP A 60 11.52 8.91 5.28
N ILE A 61 10.72 8.26 4.42
CA ILE A 61 9.65 8.90 3.67
C ILE A 61 8.39 8.02 3.72
N LEU A 62 7.26 8.63 4.12
CA LEU A 62 5.93 8.04 4.03
C LEU A 62 5.10 8.74 2.96
N ASN A 63 4.65 7.99 1.96
CA ASN A 63 3.70 8.48 0.96
C ASN A 63 2.34 7.83 1.15
N ASN A 64 1.36 8.58 1.69
CA ASN A 64 0.00 8.08 1.87
C ASN A 64 -0.83 8.23 0.59
N ASN A 65 -0.62 7.31 -0.36
CA ASN A 65 -1.31 7.28 -1.65
C ASN A 65 -2.31 6.10 -1.79
N ALA A 66 -2.80 5.54 -0.68
CA ALA A 66 -3.66 4.37 -0.69
C ALA A 66 -5.16 4.67 -0.95
N GLY A 67 -5.50 5.91 -1.29
CA GLY A 67 -6.89 6.31 -1.52
C GLY A 67 -7.45 5.75 -2.83
N GLN A 68 -8.67 5.21 -2.78
CA GLN A 68 -9.46 4.90 -3.97
C GLN A 68 -10.68 5.81 -4.06
N ILE A 69 -10.90 6.42 -5.22
CA ILE A 69 -12.11 7.19 -5.50
C ILE A 69 -13.23 6.21 -5.84
N ARG A 70 -14.39 6.35 -5.18
CA ARG A 70 -15.61 5.63 -5.54
C ARG A 70 -16.45 6.51 -6.46
N GLY A 71 -16.68 6.04 -7.68
CA GLY A 71 -17.62 6.68 -8.61
C GLY A 71 -19.07 6.59 -8.10
N PRO A 72 -19.99 7.41 -8.64
CA PRO A 72 -21.40 7.36 -8.24
C PRO A 72 -21.96 5.96 -8.48
N THR A 73 -22.64 5.42 -7.48
CA THR A 73 -23.35 4.14 -7.60
C THR A 73 -24.44 4.29 -8.65
N SER A 74 -24.47 3.42 -9.68
CA SER A 74 -25.57 3.41 -10.63
C SER A 74 -26.89 3.19 -9.88
N PRO A 75 -27.96 3.94 -10.17
CA PRO A 75 -29.23 3.84 -9.46
C PRO A 75 -29.88 2.44 -9.52
N ASN A 76 -29.43 1.58 -10.44
CA ASN A 76 -29.89 0.20 -10.58
C ASN A 76 -28.95 -0.85 -9.96
N SER A 77 -27.96 -0.44 -9.17
CA SER A 77 -27.06 -1.36 -8.47
C SER A 77 -27.75 -1.91 -7.23
N PRO A 78 -27.72 -3.24 -6.96
CA PRO A 78 -28.25 -3.78 -5.71
C PRO A 78 -27.53 -3.11 -4.53
N LYS A 79 -28.29 -2.39 -3.70
CA LYS A 79 -27.75 -1.79 -2.47
C LYS A 79 -27.29 -2.93 -1.58
N ARG A 80 -25.98 -3.13 -1.42
CA ARG A 80 -25.46 -4.01 -0.37
C ARG A 80 -25.77 -3.34 0.96
N THR A 81 -26.77 -3.87 1.65
CA THR A 81 -27.08 -3.55 3.05
C THR A 81 -25.90 -4.05 3.90
N GLY A 82 -24.94 -3.16 4.15
CA GLY A 82 -23.80 -3.41 5.02
C GLY A 82 -23.52 -2.15 5.81
N THR A 83 -23.71 -2.26 7.12
CA THR A 83 -23.56 -1.28 8.19
C THR A 83 -22.55 -0.16 7.92
N THR A 84 -23.03 1.07 8.00
CA THR A 84 -22.24 2.31 8.08
C THR A 84 -21.25 2.24 9.23
N PHE A 85 -19.99 2.61 8.97
CA PHE A 85 -18.96 2.81 9.99
C PHE A 85 -19.34 3.93 10.96
#